data_AF-A0A7X9IY93-F1
#
_entry.id   AF-A0A7X9IY93-F1
#
_cell.length_a   1.000
_cell.length_b   1.000
_cell.length_c   1.000
_cell.angle_alpha   90.00
_cell.angle_beta   90.00
_cell.angle_gamma   90.00
#
_symmetry.space_group_name_H-M   'P 1'
#
loop_
_entity.id
_entity.type
_entity.pdbx_description
1 polymer ?
#
loop_
_entity_poly.entity_id
_entity_poly.type
_entity_poly.pdbx_seq_one_letter_code
_entity_poly.pdbx_strand_id
1 'polypeptide(L)'
;MDERNPQSERRTALHRILRRALRRLRRWSPGRLDARTAQRGMTLIEIMVVIAIIGLLMGAVAFLVVPRFTKAKEGTAKILVEKVYNAAAEYYTIAPPGGGCPTLEDLVREDLIKEEQTKDQWGNPLEIRCSGDVVESVTSAGKDGQMGNDDDITFSETRKER
;
A
#
# COMPACT_ATOMS: atom_id res chain seq x y z
N MET A 1 -24.39 -60.34 -20.03
CA MET A 1 -24.47 -59.27 -19.02
C MET A 1 -23.69 -58.08 -19.56
N ASP A 2 -24.37 -56.97 -19.88
CA ASP A 2 -23.74 -55.73 -20.35
C ASP A 2 -24.53 -54.55 -19.75
N GLU A 3 -24.02 -54.03 -18.64
CA GLU A 3 -24.60 -52.93 -17.87
C GLU A 3 -24.36 -51.60 -18.61
N ARG A 4 -25.36 -51.17 -19.39
CA ARG A 4 -25.36 -49.84 -20.00
C ARG A 4 -25.56 -48.74 -18.95
N ASN A 5 -24.46 -48.06 -18.65
CA ASN A 5 -24.37 -46.90 -17.78
C ASN A 5 -25.20 -45.68 -18.31
N PRO A 6 -26.22 -45.21 -17.58
CA PRO A 6 -27.12 -44.12 -18.01
C PRO A 6 -26.53 -42.70 -17.90
N GLN A 7 -25.27 -42.56 -17.48
CA GLN A 7 -24.60 -41.25 -17.33
C GLN A 7 -24.03 -40.67 -18.65
N SER A 8 -23.88 -41.48 -19.70
CA SER A 8 -23.22 -41.05 -20.95
C SER A 8 -24.13 -40.22 -21.87
N GLU A 9 -25.45 -40.40 -21.80
CA GLU A 9 -26.42 -39.72 -22.69
C GLU A 9 -26.70 -38.27 -22.27
N ARG A 10 -26.52 -37.92 -20.99
CA ARG A 10 -26.76 -36.55 -20.51
C ARG A 10 -25.70 -35.55 -20.97
N ARG A 11 -24.47 -36.02 -21.24
CA ARG A 11 -23.36 -35.19 -21.71
C ARG A 11 -23.56 -34.71 -23.15
N THR A 12 -24.20 -35.51 -24.01
CA THR A 12 -24.31 -35.19 -25.45
C THR A 12 -25.47 -34.25 -25.78
N ALA A 13 -26.54 -34.26 -24.99
CA ALA A 13 -27.69 -33.35 -25.17
C ALA A 13 -27.33 -31.89 -24.83
N LEU A 14 -26.58 -31.66 -23.75
CA LEU A 14 -26.17 -30.32 -23.32
C LEU A 14 -25.23 -29.64 -24.32
N HIS A 15 -24.30 -30.38 -24.92
CA HIS A 15 -23.40 -29.83 -25.95
C HIS A 15 -24.14 -29.40 -27.24
N ARG A 16 -25.27 -30.03 -27.58
CA ARG A 16 -26.07 -29.66 -28.76
C ARG A 16 -26.86 -28.37 -28.55
N ILE A 17 -27.38 -28.15 -27.33
CA ILE A 17 -28.13 -26.94 -26.96
C ILE A 17 -27.17 -25.74 -26.81
N LEU A 18 -26.01 -25.94 -26.17
CA LEU A 18 -24.95 -24.92 -26.06
C LEU A 18 -24.44 -24.44 -27.43
N ARG A 19 -24.28 -25.36 -28.40
CA ARG A 19 -23.86 -25.00 -29.77
C ARG A 19 -24.92 -24.26 -30.59
N ARG A 20 -26.20 -24.30 -30.20
CA ARG A 20 -27.27 -23.50 -30.82
C ARG A 20 -27.42 -22.13 -30.15
N ALA A 21 -27.22 -22.05 -28.83
CA ALA A 21 -27.20 -20.80 -28.09
C ALA A 21 -26.01 -19.90 -28.50
N LEU A 22 -24.82 -20.47 -28.67
CA LEU A 22 -23.61 -19.73 -29.05
C LEU A 22 -23.62 -19.20 -30.50
N ARG A 23 -24.52 -19.70 -31.37
CA ARG A 23 -24.70 -19.14 -32.73
C ARG A 23 -25.64 -17.95 -32.77
N ARG A 24 -26.48 -17.75 -31.74
CA ARG A 24 -27.34 -16.55 -31.60
C ARG A 24 -26.61 -15.39 -30.91
N LEU A 25 -25.55 -15.66 -30.16
CA LEU A 25 -24.69 -14.64 -29.55
C LEU A 25 -23.59 -14.13 -30.48
N ARG A 26 -23.32 -14.80 -31.61
CA ARG A 26 -22.35 -14.36 -32.63
C ARG A 26 -23.02 -13.60 -33.77
N ARG A 27 -23.98 -12.73 -33.46
CA ARG A 27 -24.59 -11.81 -34.43
C ARG A 27 -24.72 -10.38 -33.93
N TRP A 28 -24.00 -10.04 -32.87
CA TRP A 28 -23.66 -8.66 -32.59
C TRP A 28 -22.28 -8.37 -33.17
N SER A 29 -22.24 -8.27 -34.49
CA SER A 29 -21.24 -7.45 -35.14
C SER A 29 -21.81 -6.03 -35.05
N PRO A 30 -21.33 -5.16 -34.14
CA PRO A 30 -21.62 -3.75 -34.29
C PRO A 30 -21.02 -3.40 -35.65
N GLY A 31 -21.88 -3.05 -36.60
CA GLY A 31 -21.45 -2.59 -37.89
C GLY A 31 -20.40 -1.52 -37.63
N ARG A 32 -19.19 -1.71 -38.18
CA ARG A 32 -18.23 -0.63 -38.31
C ARG A 32 -18.87 0.35 -39.29
N LEU A 33 -19.74 1.21 -38.76
CA LEU A 33 -20.02 2.49 -39.37
C LEU A 33 -18.66 3.18 -39.33
N ASP A 34 -17.97 3.08 -40.46
CA ASP A 34 -16.85 3.94 -40.81
C ASP A 34 -17.44 5.34 -41.00
N ALA A 35 -17.93 5.91 -39.90
CA ALA A 35 -18.05 7.33 -39.78
C ALA A 35 -16.61 7.80 -39.83
N ARG A 36 -16.20 8.26 -41.00
CA ARG A 36 -15.19 9.31 -41.10
C ARG A 36 -15.78 10.51 -40.37
N THR A 37 -15.77 10.41 -39.04
CA THR A 37 -16.08 11.49 -38.13
C THR A 37 -15.10 12.56 -38.53
N ALA A 38 -15.62 13.63 -39.13
CA ALA A 38 -14.85 14.84 -39.34
C ALA A 38 -14.14 15.11 -38.01
N GLN A 39 -12.81 14.99 -38.00
CA GLN A 39 -12.01 15.34 -36.84
C GLN A 39 -12.16 16.85 -36.68
N ARG A 40 -13.24 17.25 -36.02
CA ARG A 40 -13.44 18.61 -35.54
C ARG A 40 -12.38 18.79 -34.46
N GLY A 41 -11.39 19.62 -34.75
CA GLY A 41 -10.39 20.01 -33.77
C GLY A 41 -11.07 20.65 -32.56
N MET A 42 -10.50 20.41 -31.38
CA MET A 42 -10.99 21.01 -30.14
C MET A 42 -10.79 22.53 -30.19
N THR A 43 -11.77 23.30 -29.73
CA THR A 43 -11.66 24.76 -29.77
C THR A 43 -10.78 25.28 -28.63
N LEU A 44 -10.19 26.47 -28.79
CA LEU A 44 -9.40 27.10 -27.71
C LEU A 44 -10.25 27.34 -26.45
N ILE A 45 -11.49 27.78 -26.63
CA ILE A 45 -12.43 28.04 -25.52
C ILE A 45 -12.73 26.75 -24.75
N GLU A 46 -12.86 25.63 -25.44
CA GLU A 46 -13.13 24.32 -24.82
C GLU A 46 -11.98 23.89 -23.90
N ILE A 47 -10.73 24.03 -24.35
CA ILE A 47 -9.57 23.79 -23.48
C ILE A 47 -9.53 24.79 -22.32
N MET A 48 -9.83 26.09 -22.56
CA MET A 48 -9.82 27.12 -21.53
C MET A 48 -10.81 26.83 -20.39
N VAL A 49 -12.04 26.45 -20.73
CA VAL A 49 -13.07 26.13 -19.74
C VAL A 49 -12.68 24.87 -18.96
N VAL A 50 -12.11 23.86 -19.62
CA VAL A 50 -11.66 22.63 -18.97
C VAL A 50 -10.53 22.90 -17.97
N ILE A 51 -9.49 23.64 -18.34
CA ILE A 51 -8.40 23.95 -17.41
C ILE A 51 -8.86 24.86 -16.26
N ALA A 52 -9.85 25.75 -16.49
CA ALA A 52 -10.42 26.56 -15.44
C ALA A 52 -11.17 25.71 -14.40
N ILE A 53 -11.96 24.73 -14.85
CA ILE A 53 -12.66 23.80 -13.95
C ILE A 53 -11.66 22.89 -13.23
N ILE A 54 -10.66 22.35 -13.93
CA ILE A 54 -9.61 21.53 -13.31
C ILE A 54 -8.85 22.36 -12.25
N GLY A 55 -8.50 23.61 -12.54
CA GLY A 55 -7.83 24.50 -11.59
C GLY A 55 -8.65 24.73 -10.32
N LEU A 56 -9.95 24.99 -10.46
CA LEU A 56 -10.87 25.13 -9.32
C LEU A 56 -10.97 23.85 -8.48
N LEU A 57 -11.10 22.69 -9.14
CA LEU A 57 -11.18 21.40 -8.45
C LEU A 57 -9.87 21.04 -7.73
N MET A 58 -8.73 21.25 -8.38
CA MET A 58 -7.42 20.97 -7.79
C MET A 58 -7.16 21.84 -6.56
N GLY A 59 -7.53 23.13 -6.62
CA GLY A 59 -7.47 24.02 -5.47
C GLY A 59 -8.28 23.48 -4.28
N ALA A 60 -9.53 23.07 -4.51
CA ALA A 60 -10.39 22.54 -3.45
C ALA A 60 -9.89 21.20 -2.87
N VAL A 61 -9.43 20.28 -3.72
CA VAL A 61 -8.98 18.94 -3.28
C VAL A 61 -7.70 19.01 -2.45
N ALA A 62 -6.75 19.88 -2.80
CA ALA A 62 -5.46 19.98 -2.12
C ALA A 62 -5.62 20.27 -0.62
N PHE A 63 -6.45 21.25 -0.23
CA PHE A 63 -6.68 21.60 1.17
C PHE A 63 -7.35 20.49 1.98
N LEU A 64 -8.16 19.64 1.33
CA LEU A 64 -8.90 18.58 2.01
C LEU A 64 -8.09 17.28 2.17
N VAL A 65 -7.23 16.96 1.20
CA VAL A 65 -6.54 15.65 1.14
C VAL A 65 -5.18 15.68 1.83
N VAL A 66 -4.38 16.73 1.64
CA VAL A 66 -3.01 16.82 2.21
C VAL A 66 -2.97 16.54 3.71
N PRO A 67 -3.79 17.19 4.58
CA PRO A 67 -3.73 16.93 6.02
C PRO A 67 -4.19 15.52 6.41
N ARG A 68 -5.03 14.87 5.61
CA ARG A 68 -5.43 13.47 5.84
C ARG A 68 -4.28 12.52 5.52
N PHE A 69 -3.57 12.80 4.43
CA PHE A 69 -2.41 12.02 4.04
C PHE A 69 -1.26 12.15 5.05
N THR A 70 -1.01 13.34 5.60
CA THR A 70 0.00 13.51 6.66
C THR A 70 -0.37 12.74 7.93
N LYS A 71 -1.63 12.83 8.38
CA LYS A 71 -2.11 12.04 9.52
C LYS A 71 -2.01 10.54 9.30
N ALA A 72 -2.28 10.08 8.08
CA ALA A 72 -2.12 8.66 7.74
C ALA A 72 -0.64 8.23 7.84
N LYS A 73 0.29 9.05 7.33
CA LYS A 73 1.73 8.81 7.47
C LYS A 73 2.17 8.77 8.93
N GLU A 74 1.73 9.72 9.75
CA GLU A 74 2.01 9.71 11.20
C GLU A 74 1.49 8.43 11.87
N GLY A 75 0.30 7.96 11.49
CA GLY A 75 -0.26 6.70 11.96
C GLY A 75 0.59 5.49 11.57
N THR A 76 1.03 5.42 10.32
CA THR A 76 1.91 4.34 9.85
C THR A 76 3.29 4.40 10.51
N ALA A 77 3.83 5.60 10.73
CA ALA A 77 5.09 5.80 11.45
C ALA A 77 5.00 5.31 12.90
N LYS A 78 3.89 5.55 13.60
CA LYS A 78 3.64 5.01 14.96
C LYS A 78 3.69 3.49 14.99
N ILE A 79 3.03 2.83 14.04
CA ILE A 79 3.03 1.36 13.92
C ILE A 79 4.45 0.87 13.62
N LEU A 80 5.18 1.58 12.76
CA LEU A 80 6.54 1.23 12.39
C LEU A 80 7.50 1.30 13.59
N VAL A 81 7.50 2.39 14.36
CA VAL A 81 8.41 2.52 15.51
C VAL A 81 8.10 1.49 16.60
N GLU A 82 6.83 1.15 16.82
CA GLU A 82 6.44 0.07 17.72
C GLU A 82 6.94 -1.29 17.22
N LYS A 83 6.81 -1.56 15.92
CA LYS A 83 7.30 -2.80 15.32
C LYS A 83 8.82 -2.93 15.47
N VAL A 84 9.55 -1.87 15.16
CA VAL A 84 11.02 -1.85 15.24
C VAL A 84 11.48 -1.95 16.70
N TYR A 85 10.77 -1.32 17.64
CA TYR A 85 11.03 -1.50 19.07
C TYR A 85 10.93 -2.96 19.49
N ASN A 86 9.84 -3.64 19.12
CA ASN A 86 9.63 -5.05 19.47
C ASN A 86 10.72 -5.95 18.83
N ALA A 87 11.09 -5.68 17.58
CA ALA A 87 12.18 -6.38 16.91
C ALA A 87 13.54 -6.14 17.61
N ALA A 88 13.82 -4.90 18.03
CA ALA A 88 15.03 -4.57 18.77
C ALA A 88 15.07 -5.24 20.15
N ALA A 89 13.92 -5.38 20.82
CA ALA A 89 13.82 -6.15 22.06
C ALA A 89 14.04 -7.65 21.82
N GLU A 90 13.49 -8.20 20.74
CA GLU A 90 13.70 -9.61 20.34
C GLU A 90 15.16 -9.90 20.01
N TYR A 91 15.89 -8.95 19.44
CA TYR A 91 17.32 -9.09 19.13
C TYR A 91 18.15 -9.50 20.36
N TYR A 92 17.86 -8.96 21.54
CA TYR A 92 18.58 -9.33 22.77
C TYR A 92 18.30 -10.76 23.25
N THR A 93 17.29 -11.44 22.72
CA THR A 93 17.01 -12.85 23.04
C THR A 93 17.85 -13.81 22.20
N ILE A 94 18.32 -13.36 21.03
CA ILE A 94 19.10 -14.16 20.08
C ILE A 94 20.58 -13.79 20.09
N ALA A 95 20.91 -12.53 20.39
CA ALA A 95 22.27 -12.03 20.38
C ALA A 95 23.03 -12.38 21.67
N PRO A 96 24.37 -12.54 21.62
CA PRO A 96 25.17 -12.72 22.81
C PRO A 96 25.04 -11.51 23.75
N PRO A 97 24.96 -11.71 25.08
CA PRO A 97 24.90 -10.61 26.04
C PRO A 97 26.15 -9.73 25.94
N GLY A 98 25.98 -8.41 26.06
CA GLY A 98 27.08 -7.44 25.98
C GLY A 98 27.41 -6.92 24.57
N GLY A 99 26.57 -7.20 23.56
CA GLY A 99 26.75 -6.75 22.17
C GLY A 99 26.48 -5.25 21.92
N GLY A 100 25.93 -4.53 22.89
CA GLY A 100 25.52 -3.13 22.73
C GLY A 100 24.17 -2.98 22.00
N CYS A 101 23.78 -1.73 21.73
CA CYS A 101 22.49 -1.42 21.11
C CYS A 101 22.44 -1.91 19.65
N PRO A 102 21.39 -2.64 19.22
CA PRO A 102 21.29 -3.12 17.85
C PRO A 102 21.18 -1.96 16.87
N THR A 103 21.87 -2.09 15.73
CA THR A 103 21.65 -1.20 14.58
C THR A 103 20.47 -1.68 13.75
N LEU A 104 19.90 -0.82 12.91
CA LEU A 104 18.82 -1.20 12.00
C LEU A 104 19.28 -2.28 11.02
N GLU A 105 20.54 -2.25 10.61
CA GLU A 105 21.16 -3.23 9.72
C GLU A 105 21.29 -4.60 10.40
N ASP A 106 21.55 -4.65 11.71
CA ASP A 106 21.59 -5.90 12.47
C ASP A 106 20.20 -6.54 12.52
N LEU A 107 19.15 -5.73 12.73
CA LEU A 107 17.76 -6.22 12.71
C LEU A 107 17.34 -6.75 11.34
N VAL A 108 17.84 -6.16 10.25
CA VAL A 108 17.63 -6.68 8.90
C VAL A 108 18.41 -7.97 8.67
N ARG A 109 19.63 -8.07 9.18
CA ARG A 109 20.48 -9.26 9.03
C ARG A 109 19.89 -10.49 9.71
N GLU A 110 19.30 -10.30 10.88
CA GLU A 110 18.62 -11.34 11.65
C GLU A 110 17.16 -11.58 11.18
N ASP A 111 16.73 -10.98 10.06
CA ASP A 111 15.38 -11.08 9.49
C ASP A 111 14.24 -10.68 10.45
N LEU A 112 14.55 -9.83 11.44
CA LEU A 112 13.56 -9.31 12.40
C LEU A 112 12.75 -8.16 11.78
N ILE A 113 13.37 -7.39 10.90
CA ILE A 113 12.72 -6.33 10.13
C ILE A 113 13.14 -6.39 8.65
N LYS A 114 12.30 -5.83 7.78
CA LYS A 114 12.64 -5.68 6.36
C LYS A 114 13.44 -4.41 6.13
N GLU A 115 14.21 -4.35 5.04
CA GLU A 115 14.94 -3.14 4.64
C GLU A 115 14.02 -1.91 4.52
N GLU A 116 12.80 -2.10 4.01
CA GLU A 116 11.77 -1.06 3.91
C GLU A 116 11.35 -0.46 5.27
N GLN A 117 11.60 -1.18 6.37
CA GLN A 117 11.24 -0.78 7.73
C GLN A 117 12.36 -0.04 8.46
N THR A 118 13.51 0.12 7.82
CA THR A 118 14.63 0.92 8.35
C THR A 118 14.36 2.43 8.26
N LYS A 119 13.41 2.83 7.41
CA LYS A 119 13.06 4.23 7.14
C LYS A 119 11.61 4.51 7.45
N ASP A 120 11.32 5.73 7.89
CA ASP A 120 9.98 6.20 8.14
C ASP A 120 9.22 6.61 6.86
N GLN A 121 8.01 7.17 7.03
CA GLN A 121 7.13 7.56 5.94
C GLN A 121 7.60 8.80 5.15
N TRP A 122 8.66 9.45 5.63
CA TRP A 122 9.31 10.59 5.00
C TRP A 122 10.71 10.23 4.47
N GLY A 123 11.17 9.01 4.72
CA GLY A 123 12.44 8.47 4.23
C GLY A 123 13.60 8.66 5.20
N ASN A 124 13.34 9.13 6.42
CA ASN A 124 14.37 9.31 7.44
C ASN A 124 14.65 7.98 8.14
N PRO A 125 15.93 7.67 8.49
CA PRO A 125 16.25 6.51 9.29
C PRO A 125 15.69 6.64 10.71
N LEU A 126 15.36 5.49 11.31
CA LEU A 126 14.92 5.44 12.71
C LEU A 126 16.12 5.49 13.67
N GLU A 127 15.94 6.10 14.83
CA GLU A 127 16.92 6.08 15.91
C GLU A 127 16.48 5.10 16.99
N ILE A 128 17.35 4.15 17.33
CA ILE A 128 17.15 3.22 18.43
C ILE A 128 18.01 3.69 19.59
N ARG A 129 17.39 3.90 20.75
CA ARG A 129 18.09 4.23 22.00
C ARG A 129 17.99 3.06 22.95
N CYS A 130 19.13 2.63 23.47
CA CYS A 130 19.22 1.56 24.46
C CYS A 130 19.93 2.04 25.72
N SER A 131 19.57 1.44 26.85
CA SER A 131 20.27 1.57 28.12
C SER A 131 20.71 0.18 28.58
N GLY A 132 21.98 -0.16 28.32
CA GLY A 132 22.46 -1.53 28.45
C GLY A 132 21.78 -2.46 27.44
N ASP A 133 21.37 -3.65 27.89
CA ASP A 133 20.68 -4.67 27.06
C ASP A 133 19.14 -4.46 27.01
N VAL A 134 18.68 -3.23 27.26
CA VAL A 134 17.26 -2.86 27.23
C VAL A 134 17.07 -1.74 26.22
N VAL A 135 16.13 -1.92 25.29
CA VAL A 135 15.68 -0.86 24.37
C VAL A 135 14.86 0.15 25.17
N GLU A 136 15.29 1.40 25.20
CA GLU A 136 14.58 2.48 25.90
C GLU A 136 13.50 3.08 25.00
N SER A 137 13.88 3.41 23.76
CA SER A 137 12.94 3.98 22.79
C SER A 137 13.38 3.79 21.35
N VAL A 138 12.40 3.82 20.45
CA VAL A 138 12.61 3.97 19.01
C VAL A 138 11.91 5.23 18.53
N THR A 139 12.63 6.08 17.80
CA THR A 139 12.18 7.41 17.37
C THR A 139 12.28 7.56 15.86
N SER A 140 11.24 8.16 15.26
CA SER A 140 11.24 8.70 13.90
C SER A 140 11.26 10.21 13.96
N ALA A 141 12.09 10.84 13.12
CA ALA A 141 12.25 12.30 12.99
C ALA A 141 11.04 13.01 12.36
N GLY A 142 9.94 12.30 12.13
CA GLY A 142 8.71 12.90 11.63
C GLY A 142 8.82 13.53 10.25
N LYS A 143 8.03 14.57 10.04
CA LYS A 143 7.83 15.20 8.74
C LYS A 143 8.96 16.14 8.38
N ASP A 144 9.56 16.79 9.38
CA ASP A 144 10.62 17.77 9.16
C ASP A 144 12.01 17.15 9.05
N GLY A 145 12.15 15.88 9.48
CA GLY A 145 13.38 15.11 9.39
C GLY A 145 14.44 15.53 10.41
N GLN A 146 14.07 16.29 11.44
CA GLN A 146 14.95 16.71 12.52
C GLN A 146 14.57 15.96 13.80
N MET A 147 15.56 15.42 14.51
CA MET A 147 15.33 14.78 15.81
C MET A 147 15.32 15.83 16.92
N GLY A 148 14.59 15.54 17.99
CA GLY A 148 14.52 16.33 19.21
C GLY A 148 13.49 17.47 19.20
N ASN A 149 12.48 17.38 18.33
CA ASN A 149 11.42 18.39 18.18
C ASN A 149 10.04 17.82 18.52
N ASP A 150 9.00 18.60 18.23
CA ASP A 150 7.61 18.26 18.58
C ASP A 150 6.96 17.25 17.62
N ASP A 151 7.49 17.05 16.40
CA ASP A 151 6.94 16.09 15.43
C ASP A 151 7.58 14.70 15.47
N ASP A 152 8.54 14.50 16.36
CA ASP A 152 9.13 13.21 16.66
C ASP A 152 8.08 12.18 17.10
N ILE A 153 8.12 11.03 16.44
CA ILE A 153 7.26 9.90 16.75
C ILE A 153 8.10 8.87 17.50
N THR A 154 8.00 8.94 18.83
CA THR A 154 8.72 8.03 19.74
C THR A 154 7.79 6.98 20.35
N PHE A 155 8.25 5.73 20.34
CA PHE A 155 7.70 4.62 21.11
C PHE A 155 8.67 4.23 22.23
N SER A 156 8.16 4.15 23.46
CA SER A 156 8.85 3.66 24.64
C SER A 156 7.85 2.88 25.50
N GLU A 157 8.30 1.87 26.24
CA GLU A 157 7.42 0.99 27.03
C GLU A 157 6.60 1.76 28.07
N THR A 158 7.17 2.82 28.65
CA THR A 158 6.52 3.74 29.59
C THR A 158 5.34 4.52 29.01
N ARG A 159 5.23 4.66 27.68
CA ARG A 159 4.12 5.39 27.02
C ARG A 159 2.87 4.51 26.84
N LYS A 160 2.98 3.19 26.96
CA LYS A 160 1.87 2.25 26.66
C LYS A 160 0.67 2.35 27.61
N GLU A 161 0.85 2.99 28.77
CA GLU A 161 -0.17 3.06 29.85
C GLU A 161 -0.90 4.42 29.94
N ARG A 162 -0.70 5.35 29.00
CA ARG A 162 -1.33 6.68 29.00
C ARG A 162 -2.24 6.90 27.80
#